data_AF-A0A6J8DFS6-F1
#
_entry.id   AF-A0A6J8DFS6-F1
#
_cell.length_a   1.000
_cell.length_b   1.000
_cell.length_c   1.000
_cell.angle_alpha   90.00
_cell.angle_beta   90.00
_cell.angle_gamma   90.00
#
_symmetry.space_group_name_H-M   'P 1'
#
loop_
_entity.id
_entity.type
_entity.pdbx_description
1 polymer ?
#
loop_
_entity_poly.entity_id
_entity_poly.type
_entity_poly.pdbx_seq_one_letter_code
_entity_poly.pdbx_strand_id
1 'polypeptide(L)'
;MIVGAVKRIQGEHNKKSRIPITFQVLGRICNSLRAGVFSAFTDCMLETACKVAFFEFLRCGKFTVSKHFDSTVNLSVTDVEILDSYAILHLKTSKTDRFHKGVSIQLHKSDQTICPFSAIRKKYIAIRKDPLFVKENDNAVDGDFFIRSLKHVLV
;
A
#
# COMPACT_ATOMS: atom_id res chain seq x y z
N MET A 1 6.56 -26.77 -5.99
CA MET A 1 6.53 -25.61 -5.07
C MET A 1 6.94 -26.05 -3.65
N ILE A 2 8.15 -26.63 -3.48
CA ILE A 2 8.60 -27.23 -2.20
C ILE A 2 10.03 -26.77 -1.84
N VAL A 3 10.90 -26.60 -2.86
CA VAL A 3 12.32 -26.26 -2.69
C VAL A 3 12.57 -24.92 -1.98
N GLY A 4 11.70 -23.92 -2.16
CA GLY A 4 11.86 -22.60 -1.52
C GLY A 4 11.53 -22.56 -0.02
N ALA A 5 10.75 -23.52 0.49
CA ALA A 5 10.43 -23.62 1.91
C ALA A 5 11.58 -24.25 2.71
N VAL A 6 12.20 -25.30 2.15
CA VAL A 6 13.33 -26.01 2.77
C VAL A 6 14.57 -25.10 2.87
N LYS A 7 14.82 -24.26 1.86
CA LYS A 7 15.94 -23.30 1.88
C LYS A 7 15.79 -22.18 2.94
N ARG A 8 14.58 -21.94 3.48
CA ARG A 8 14.38 -21.02 4.63
C ARG A 8 14.81 -21.64 5.96
N ILE A 9 14.73 -22.97 6.07
CA ILE A 9 15.00 -23.69 7.31
C ILE A 9 16.50 -23.94 7.50
N GLN A 10 17.25 -24.12 6.40
CA GLN A 10 18.66 -24.53 6.45
C GLN A 10 19.68 -23.40 6.28
N GLY A 11 19.26 -22.13 6.10
CA GLY A 11 20.15 -21.05 5.63
C GLY A 11 20.00 -19.70 6.34
N GLU A 12 19.80 -19.66 7.65
CA GLU A 12 19.65 -18.39 8.39
C GLU A 12 20.52 -18.33 9.66
N HIS A 13 21.80 -18.01 9.50
CA HIS A 13 22.62 -17.51 10.61
C HIS A 13 22.77 -15.97 10.60
N ASN A 14 22.21 -15.24 9.61
CA ASN A 14 22.44 -13.80 9.45
C ASN A 14 21.26 -12.98 8.88
N LYS A 15 20.03 -13.52 8.84
CA LYS A 15 18.88 -12.71 8.38
C LYS A 15 18.31 -11.90 9.54
N LYS A 16 18.27 -10.57 9.36
CA LYS A 16 17.53 -9.68 10.25
C LYS A 16 16.08 -10.16 10.33
N SER A 17 15.60 -10.39 11.55
CA SER A 17 14.22 -10.79 11.80
C SER A 17 13.26 -9.73 11.24
N ARG A 18 12.20 -10.17 10.58
CA ARG A 18 11.15 -9.27 10.06
C ARG A 18 10.22 -8.90 11.21
N ILE A 19 10.32 -7.65 11.67
CA ILE A 19 9.39 -7.11 12.66
C ILE A 19 8.06 -6.71 12.00
N PRO A 20 6.92 -6.97 12.65
CA PRO A 20 5.62 -6.55 12.14
C PRO A 20 5.49 -5.02 12.23
N ILE A 21 4.85 -4.41 11.22
CA ILE A 21 4.33 -3.06 11.36
C ILE A 21 3.09 -3.19 12.23
N THR A 22 3.16 -2.71 13.47
CA THR A 22 2.00 -2.65 14.38
C THR A 22 1.23 -1.35 14.18
N PHE A 23 0.03 -1.24 14.75
CA PHE A 23 -0.74 0.00 14.72
C PHE A 23 0.03 1.20 15.28
N GLN A 24 0.83 0.98 16.34
CA GLN A 24 1.68 2.03 16.93
C GLN A 24 2.79 2.46 15.96
N VAL A 25 3.43 1.51 15.28
CA VAL A 25 4.45 1.80 14.26
C VAL A 25 3.83 2.56 13.08
N LEU A 26 2.65 2.15 12.62
CA LEU A 26 1.90 2.89 11.59
C LEU A 26 1.57 4.31 12.04
N GLY A 27 1.20 4.51 13.30
CA GLY A 27 0.97 5.84 13.87
C GLY A 27 2.20 6.72 13.82
N ARG A 28 3.37 6.18 14.18
CA ARG A 28 4.65 6.90 14.06
C ARG A 28 4.96 7.27 12.62
N ILE A 29 4.80 6.33 11.67
CA ILE A 29 4.97 6.58 10.24
C ILE A 29 4.06 7.74 9.78
N CYS A 30 2.78 7.70 10.13
CA CYS A 30 1.83 8.75 9.76
C CYS A 30 2.20 10.11 10.36
N ASN A 31 2.66 10.14 11.60
CA ASN A 31 3.07 11.38 12.27
C ASN A 31 4.33 11.97 11.63
N SER A 32 5.34 11.14 11.34
CA SER A 32 6.54 11.58 10.62
C SER A 32 6.19 12.18 9.26
N LEU A 33 5.40 11.47 8.44
CA LEU A 33 4.99 11.96 7.11
C LEU A 33 4.21 13.29 7.20
N ARG A 34 3.34 13.45 8.21
CA ARG A 34 2.61 14.72 8.43
C ARG A 34 3.51 15.87 8.88
N ALA A 35 4.69 15.58 9.43
CA ALA A 35 5.68 16.60 9.80
C ALA A 35 6.51 17.08 8.59
N GLY A 36 6.36 16.45 7.41
CA GLY A 36 7.05 16.83 6.18
C GLY A 36 8.42 16.15 6.05
N VAL A 37 8.45 14.90 5.60
CA VAL A 37 9.70 14.15 5.36
C VAL A 37 10.16 14.31 3.93
N PHE A 38 9.21 14.34 3.00
CA PHE A 38 9.44 14.51 1.58
C PHE A 38 8.70 15.78 1.12
N SER A 39 8.01 15.68 -0.01
CA SER A 39 7.05 16.70 -0.44
C SER A 39 5.65 16.40 0.11
N ALA A 40 4.80 17.42 0.16
CA ALA A 40 3.40 17.26 0.59
C ALA A 40 2.65 16.18 -0.20
N PHE A 41 2.92 16.06 -1.51
CA PHE A 41 2.32 15.03 -2.35
C PHE A 41 2.84 13.64 -1.99
N THR A 42 4.16 13.47 -1.91
CA THR A 42 4.79 12.18 -1.60
C THR A 42 4.41 11.70 -0.21
N ASP A 43 4.38 12.61 0.78
CA ASP A 43 3.99 12.30 2.14
C ASP A 43 2.52 11.87 2.22
N CYS A 44 1.62 12.58 1.52
CA CYS A 44 0.21 12.22 1.40
C CYS A 44 0.01 10.84 0.74
N MET A 45 0.73 10.59 -0.35
CA MET A 45 0.68 9.32 -1.08
C MET A 45 1.18 8.16 -0.21
N LEU A 46 2.33 8.31 0.45
CA LEU A 46 2.91 7.29 1.33
C LEU A 46 2.02 7.04 2.55
N GLU A 47 1.47 8.09 3.17
CA GLU A 47 0.54 7.96 4.31
C GLU A 47 -0.69 7.14 3.89
N THR A 48 -1.25 7.44 2.70
CA THR A 48 -2.40 6.73 2.16
C THR A 48 -2.08 5.28 1.83
N ALA A 49 -0.97 5.02 1.15
CA ALA A 49 -0.51 3.68 0.80
C ALA A 49 -0.26 2.82 2.05
N CYS A 50 0.40 3.37 3.07
CA CYS A 50 0.67 2.65 4.32
C CYS A 50 -0.62 2.28 5.07
N LYS A 51 -1.59 3.20 5.15
CA LYS A 51 -2.88 2.92 5.79
C LYS A 51 -3.66 1.84 5.06
N VAL A 52 -3.84 1.99 3.75
CA VAL A 52 -4.58 1.00 2.94
C VAL A 52 -3.89 -0.36 3.01
N ALA A 53 -2.57 -0.42 2.87
CA ALA A 53 -1.84 -1.68 2.94
C ALA A 53 -1.91 -2.34 4.32
N PHE A 54 -1.90 -1.55 5.41
CA PHE A 54 -2.00 -2.09 6.76
C PHE A 54 -3.39 -2.66 7.07
N PHE A 55 -4.45 -1.91 6.81
CA PHE A 55 -5.82 -2.34 7.14
C PHE A 55 -6.28 -3.49 6.25
N GLU A 56 -5.86 -3.51 4.98
CA GLU A 56 -6.25 -4.57 4.05
C GLU A 56 -5.20 -5.67 3.90
N PHE A 57 -4.19 -5.68 4.77
CA PHE A 57 -3.11 -6.67 4.81
C PHE A 57 -2.46 -6.91 3.44
N LEU A 58 -2.30 -5.84 2.65
CA LEU A 58 -1.76 -5.91 1.30
C LEU A 58 -0.25 -6.13 1.35
N ARG A 59 0.22 -7.04 0.50
CA ARG A 59 1.65 -7.14 0.19
C ARG A 59 2.03 -5.96 -0.70
N CYS A 60 3.27 -5.47 -0.58
CA CYS A 60 3.82 -4.39 -1.41
C CYS A 60 3.46 -4.53 -2.90
N GLY A 61 3.71 -5.70 -3.50
CA GLY A 61 3.40 -5.96 -4.90
C GLY A 61 1.91 -5.97 -5.31
N LYS A 62 0.97 -5.72 -4.39
CA LYS A 62 -0.45 -5.54 -4.71
C LYS A 62 -0.83 -4.09 -4.99
N PHE A 63 -0.04 -3.14 -4.51
CA PHE A 63 -0.29 -1.71 -4.72
C PHE A 63 0.88 -0.97 -5.37
N THR A 64 2.01 -1.65 -5.59
CA THR A 64 3.15 -1.14 -6.36
C THR A 64 3.27 -1.83 -7.73
N VAL A 65 3.91 -1.16 -8.68
CA VAL A 65 4.24 -1.68 -10.01
C VAL A 65 5.64 -2.29 -10.03
N SER A 66 5.85 -3.40 -10.73
CA SER A 66 7.17 -4.06 -10.80
C SER A 66 8.02 -3.63 -11.99
N LYS A 67 7.39 -3.33 -13.13
CA LYS A 67 8.05 -2.91 -14.37
C LYS A 67 7.31 -1.72 -14.98
N HIS A 68 6.27 -2.01 -15.75
CA HIS A 68 5.40 -1.01 -16.38
C HIS A 68 4.00 -1.15 -15.81
N PHE A 69 3.29 -0.03 -15.76
CA PHE A 69 1.90 -0.03 -15.34
C PHE A 69 1.06 -0.78 -16.38
N ASP A 70 0.27 -1.72 -15.90
CA ASP A 70 -0.73 -2.45 -16.66
C ASP A 70 -2.06 -2.36 -15.89
N SER A 71 -3.03 -1.65 -16.46
CA SER A 71 -4.34 -1.44 -15.83
C SER A 71 -5.17 -2.74 -15.72
N THR A 72 -4.74 -3.87 -16.28
CA THR A 72 -5.41 -5.17 -16.10
C THR A 72 -4.89 -5.92 -14.87
N VAL A 73 -3.71 -5.58 -14.36
CA VAL A 73 -3.05 -6.28 -13.24
C VAL A 73 -2.82 -5.36 -12.04
N ASN A 74 -2.49 -4.10 -12.29
CA ASN A 74 -2.17 -3.12 -11.28
C ASN A 74 -3.41 -2.34 -10.83
N LEU A 75 -3.33 -1.79 -9.62
CA LEU A 75 -4.38 -0.95 -9.08
C LEU A 75 -4.46 0.38 -9.82
N SER A 76 -5.68 0.70 -10.23
CA SER A 76 -6.11 1.93 -10.87
C SER A 76 -7.01 2.72 -9.93
N VAL A 77 -7.23 4.00 -10.24
CA VAL A 77 -8.22 4.85 -9.59
C VAL A 77 -9.63 4.29 -9.80
N THR A 78 -9.90 3.70 -10.96
CA THR A 78 -11.19 3.05 -11.30
C THR A 78 -11.49 1.82 -10.44
N ASP A 79 -10.48 1.25 -9.78
CA ASP A 79 -10.67 0.13 -8.85
C ASP A 79 -11.12 0.58 -7.46
N VAL A 80 -11.32 1.89 -7.27
CA VAL A 80 -11.75 2.47 -6.00
C VAL A 80 -13.12 3.08 -6.15
N GLU A 81 -14.10 2.47 -5.51
CA GLU A 81 -15.44 3.03 -5.38
C GLU A 81 -15.56 3.76 -4.03
N ILE A 82 -15.98 5.02 -4.06
CA ILE A 82 -16.20 5.80 -2.84
C ILE A 82 -17.70 5.87 -2.57
N LEU A 83 -18.11 5.37 -1.40
CA LEU A 83 -19.47 5.49 -0.89
C LEU A 83 -19.50 6.40 0.35
N ASP A 84 -20.68 6.56 0.93
CA ASP A 84 -20.90 7.52 2.03
C ASP A 84 -20.09 7.20 3.28
N SER A 85 -20.11 5.93 3.71
CA SER A 85 -19.52 5.45 4.97
C SER A 85 -18.34 4.49 4.79
N TYR A 86 -18.04 4.07 3.57
CA TYR A 86 -16.92 3.19 3.26
C TYR A 86 -16.47 3.38 1.81
N ALA A 87 -15.31 2.81 1.46
CA ALA A 87 -14.84 2.69 0.09
C ALA A 87 -14.64 1.22 -0.27
N ILE A 88 -14.81 0.86 -1.52
CA ILE A 88 -14.48 -0.48 -2.03
C ILE A 88 -13.19 -0.38 -2.83
N LEU A 89 -12.23 -1.23 -2.50
CA LEU A 89 -11.00 -1.43 -3.27
C LEU A 89 -11.07 -2.78 -3.99
N HIS A 90 -11.11 -2.76 -5.31
CA HIS A 90 -11.13 -3.95 -6.16
C HIS A 90 -9.71 -4.39 -6.50
N LEU A 91 -9.21 -5.43 -5.83
CA LEU A 91 -7.95 -6.04 -6.22
C LEU A 91 -8.16 -6.95 -7.43
N LYS A 92 -7.61 -6.60 -8.59
CA LYS A 92 -7.73 -7.39 -9.84
C LYS A 92 -7.16 -8.81 -9.74
N THR A 93 -6.22 -9.03 -8.84
CA THR A 93 -5.61 -10.35 -8.64
C THR A 93 -5.50 -10.68 -7.15
N SER A 94 -5.80 -11.92 -6.78
CA SER A 94 -5.48 -12.47 -5.45
C SER A 94 -4.62 -13.73 -5.57
N LYS A 95 -3.84 -14.05 -4.53
CA LYS A 95 -2.98 -15.24 -4.55
C LYS A 95 -3.79 -16.54 -4.58
N THR A 96 -5.00 -16.52 -4.02
CA THR A 96 -5.93 -17.67 -3.99
C THR A 96 -6.87 -17.70 -5.18
N ASP A 97 -6.85 -16.66 -6.00
CA ASP A 97 -7.75 -16.49 -7.13
C ASP A 97 -7.16 -17.15 -8.38
N ARG A 98 -7.51 -18.43 -8.55
CA ARG A 98 -7.08 -19.25 -9.69
C ARG A 98 -7.71 -18.79 -11.02
N PHE A 99 -8.76 -17.97 -10.96
CA PHE A 99 -9.55 -17.57 -12.12
C PHE A 99 -9.39 -16.08 -12.45
N HIS A 100 -8.49 -15.36 -11.77
CA HIS A 100 -8.25 -13.93 -11.94
C HIS A 100 -9.52 -13.07 -11.85
N LYS A 101 -10.48 -13.48 -11.01
CA LYS A 101 -11.72 -12.72 -10.77
C LYS A 101 -11.51 -11.51 -9.85
N GLY A 102 -10.38 -11.45 -9.16
CA GLY A 102 -10.07 -10.44 -8.16
C GLY A 102 -10.81 -10.64 -6.84
N VAL A 103 -10.70 -9.64 -5.96
CA VAL A 103 -11.42 -9.56 -4.69
C VAL A 103 -11.73 -8.11 -4.36
N SER A 104 -12.94 -7.86 -3.87
CA SER A 104 -13.37 -6.54 -3.39
C SER A 104 -13.17 -6.45 -1.89
N ILE A 105 -12.63 -5.32 -1.45
CA ILE A 105 -12.25 -5.09 -0.06
C ILE A 105 -12.90 -3.80 0.44
N GLN A 106 -13.50 -3.82 1.63
CA GLN A 106 -14.24 -2.68 2.18
C GLN A 106 -13.43 -1.87 3.20
N LEU A 107 -13.05 -0.67 2.81
CA LEU A 107 -12.37 0.34 3.63
C LEU A 107 -13.42 1.14 4.42
N HIS A 108 -13.75 0.71 5.63
CA HIS A 108 -14.77 1.37 6.44
C HIS A 108 -14.28 2.69 7.06
N LYS A 109 -15.19 3.66 7.19
CA LYS A 109 -14.96 4.87 7.99
C LYS A 109 -14.79 4.48 9.45
N SER A 110 -13.79 5.06 10.09
CA SER A 110 -13.50 4.96 11.51
C SER A 110 -13.15 6.34 12.07
N ASP A 111 -13.48 6.58 13.34
CA ASP A 111 -13.16 7.82 14.07
C ASP A 111 -11.72 7.84 14.60
N GLN A 112 -10.94 6.79 14.31
CA GLN A 112 -9.53 6.72 14.64
C GLN A 112 -8.70 7.71 13.80
N THR A 113 -7.60 8.21 14.38
CA THR A 113 -6.65 9.12 13.71
C THR A 113 -5.96 8.48 12.49
N ILE A 114 -5.97 7.15 12.44
CA ILE A 114 -5.44 6.33 11.35
C ILE A 114 -6.62 5.61 10.68
N CYS A 115 -7.31 6.34 9.80
CA CYS A 115 -8.47 5.83 9.07
C CYS A 115 -8.13 5.69 7.56
N PRO A 116 -8.24 4.48 6.97
CA PRO A 116 -7.89 4.25 5.57
C PRO A 116 -8.90 4.91 4.62
N PHE A 117 -10.20 4.90 4.97
CA PHE A 117 -11.24 5.61 4.22
C PHE A 117 -10.98 7.11 4.12
N SER A 118 -10.68 7.76 5.24
CA SER A 118 -10.38 9.20 5.26
C SER A 118 -9.13 9.53 4.45
N ALA A 119 -8.11 8.66 4.47
CA ALA A 119 -6.90 8.86 3.68
C ALA A 119 -7.18 8.76 2.18
N ILE A 120 -7.92 7.73 1.74
CA ILE A 120 -8.21 7.53 0.34
C ILE A 120 -9.15 8.61 -0.21
N ARG A 121 -10.28 8.88 0.48
CA ARG A 121 -11.34 9.79 0.03
C ARG A 121 -10.94 11.26 0.10
N LYS A 122 -10.43 11.73 1.25
CA LYS A 122 -10.22 13.17 1.48
C LYS A 122 -8.90 13.69 0.94
N LYS A 123 -7.84 12.87 1.00
CA LYS A 123 -6.49 13.36 0.75
C LYS A 123 -5.96 13.06 -0.65
N TYR A 124 -6.32 11.91 -1.22
CA TYR A 124 -5.57 11.39 -2.36
C TYR A 124 -6.39 11.18 -3.64
N ILE A 125 -7.66 10.74 -3.57
CA ILE A 125 -8.40 10.37 -4.81
C ILE A 125 -8.72 11.55 -5.72
N ALA A 126 -8.98 12.73 -5.14
CA ALA A 126 -9.39 13.91 -5.88
C ALA A 126 -8.28 14.50 -6.75
N ILE A 127 -7.01 14.17 -6.46
CA ILE A 127 -5.83 14.78 -7.09
C ILE A 127 -5.03 13.82 -7.96
N ARG A 128 -5.45 12.55 -8.07
CA ARG A 128 -4.63 11.49 -8.69
C ARG A 128 -5.24 10.95 -9.99
N LYS A 129 -4.35 10.50 -10.87
CA LYS A 129 -4.64 9.74 -12.09
C LYS A 129 -4.07 8.33 -11.96
N ASP A 130 -4.34 7.45 -12.93
CA ASP A 130 -3.78 6.11 -12.96
C ASP A 130 -2.25 6.11 -13.10
N PRO A 131 -1.54 5.15 -12.47
CA PRO A 131 -1.98 4.16 -11.48
C PRO A 131 -2.50 4.72 -10.15
N LEU A 132 -3.16 3.89 -9.34
CA LEU A 132 -3.70 4.31 -8.05
C LEU A 132 -2.69 5.04 -7.15
N PHE A 133 -1.42 4.60 -7.13
CA PHE A 133 -0.33 5.25 -6.42
C PHE A 133 0.78 5.67 -7.39
N VAL A 134 1.08 6.96 -7.44
CA VAL A 134 2.09 7.58 -8.30
C VAL A 134 3.12 8.38 -7.49
N LYS A 135 4.31 8.52 -8.06
CA LYS A 135 5.35 9.46 -7.64
C LYS A 135 4.99 10.87 -8.16
N GLU A 136 5.71 11.89 -7.71
CA GLU A 136 5.45 13.29 -8.13
C GLU A 136 5.58 13.53 -9.63
N ASN A 137 6.37 12.71 -10.32
CA ASN A 137 6.55 12.77 -11.77
C ASN A 137 5.52 11.93 -12.53
N ASP A 138 4.36 11.64 -11.92
CA ASP A 138 3.27 10.80 -12.43
C ASP A 138 3.65 9.34 -12.77
N ASN A 139 4.88 8.94 -12.50
CA ASN A 139 5.29 7.55 -12.70
C ASN A 139 4.76 6.67 -11.57
N ALA A 140 4.39 5.44 -11.94
CA ALA A 140 3.92 4.45 -10.98
C ALA A 140 4.91 4.22 -9.82
N VAL A 141 4.37 4.05 -8.61
CA VAL A 141 5.17 3.67 -7.45
C VAL A 141 5.64 2.24 -7.61
N ASP A 142 6.96 2.06 -7.62
CA ASP A 142 7.60 0.75 -7.59
C ASP A 142 7.92 0.28 -6.17
N GLY A 143 8.10 -1.02 -6.01
CA GLY A 143 8.35 -1.63 -4.70
C GLY A 143 9.63 -1.13 -4.03
N ASP A 144 10.66 -0.84 -4.82
CA ASP A 144 11.95 -0.37 -4.31
C ASP A 144 11.87 1.07 -3.82
N PHE A 145 11.17 1.95 -4.55
CA PHE A 145 10.85 3.29 -4.07
C PHE A 145 10.07 3.22 -2.75
N PHE A 146 8.96 2.47 -2.71
CA PHE A 146 8.13 2.38 -1.50
C PHE A 146 8.93 1.89 -0.28
N ILE A 147 9.72 0.81 -0.45
CA ILE A 147 10.52 0.25 0.65
C ILE A 147 11.62 1.22 1.09
N ARG A 148 12.29 1.92 0.16
CA ARG A 148 13.32 2.93 0.50
C ARG A 148 12.72 4.10 1.27
N SER A 149 11.59 4.65 0.80
CA SER A 149 10.92 5.75 1.47
C SER A 149 10.42 5.36 2.86
N LEU A 150 9.86 4.15 3.00
CA LEU A 150 9.41 3.65 4.31
C LEU A 150 10.57 3.46 5.29
N LYS A 151 11.73 2.99 4.82
CA LYS A 151 12.94 2.90 5.66
C LYS A 151 13.39 4.28 6.12
N HIS A 152 13.39 5.28 5.25
CA HIS A 152 13.77 6.65 5.60
C HIS A 152 12.87 7.25 6.70
N VAL A 153 11.57 6.91 6.68
CA VAL A 153 10.59 7.39 7.69
C VAL A 153 10.73 6.67 9.04
N LEU A 154 11.31 5.48 9.07
CA LEU A 154 11.43 4.62 10.25
C LEU A 154 12.77 4.75 11.00
N VAL A 155 13.69 5.56 10.48
CA VAL A 155 14.98 5.91 11.11
C VAL A 155 14.78 7.13 11.99
#